data_AF-A0A6P3CIC6-F1
#
_entry.id   AF-A0A6P3CIC6-F1
#
_cell.length_a   1.000
_cell.length_b   1.000
_cell.length_c   1.000
_cell.angle_alpha   90.00
_cell.angle_beta   90.00
_cell.angle_gamma   90.00
#
_symmetry.space_group_name_H-M   'P 1'
#
loop_
_entity.id
_entity.type
_entity.pdbx_description
1 polymer ?
#
loop_
_entity_poly.entity_id
_entity_poly.type
_entity_poly.pdbx_seq_one_letter_code
_entity_poly.pdbx_strand_id
1 'polypeptide(L)'
;MKHRPIAASFVLAASLLATSSSFAAGTSGIIHFSGMIVEPPCSFALDTADLARGHVRPDCPRPATGQIAFVDAASQQAIKTTTFTQASRAIVLPNRPGNNQAPMIAVVTYQ
;
A
#
# COMPACT_ATOMS: atom_id res chain seq x y z
N MET A 1 -27.51 -50.52 -52.75
CA MET A 1 -26.59 -49.37 -52.56
C MET A 1 -26.77 -48.79 -51.16
N LYS A 2 -25.97 -49.20 -50.15
CA LYS A 2 -26.09 -48.64 -48.79
C LYS A 2 -24.77 -48.74 -48.00
N HIS A 3 -23.71 -48.12 -48.52
CA HIS A 3 -22.41 -48.00 -47.83
C HIS A 3 -21.98 -46.55 -47.53
N ARG A 4 -22.83 -45.55 -47.82
CA ARG A 4 -22.51 -44.12 -47.65
C ARG A 4 -22.47 -43.58 -46.21
N PRO A 5 -23.24 -44.07 -45.21
CA PRO A 5 -23.27 -43.41 -43.91
C PRO A 5 -22.04 -43.71 -43.05
N ILE A 6 -21.43 -44.89 -43.21
CA ILE A 6 -20.29 -45.33 -42.39
C ILE A 6 -19.03 -44.54 -42.77
N ALA A 7 -18.77 -44.37 -44.07
CA ALA A 7 -17.62 -43.60 -44.54
C ALA A 7 -17.66 -42.13 -44.11
N ALA A 8 -18.84 -41.51 -44.09
CA ALA A 8 -19.01 -40.13 -43.65
C ALA A 8 -18.68 -39.95 -42.16
N SER A 9 -19.10 -40.87 -41.30
CA SER A 9 -18.82 -40.82 -39.86
C SER A 9 -17.32 -40.98 -39.55
N PHE A 10 -16.61 -41.83 -40.29
CA PHE A 10 -15.16 -41.99 -40.14
C PHE A 10 -14.38 -40.75 -40.55
N VAL A 11 -14.77 -40.12 -41.67
CA VAL A 11 -14.16 -38.85 -42.11
C VAL A 11 -14.39 -37.75 -41.07
N LEU A 12 -15.59 -37.66 -40.51
CA LEU A 12 -15.94 -36.63 -39.52
C LEU A 12 -15.21 -36.85 -38.18
N ALA A 13 -15.08 -38.11 -37.74
CA ALA A 13 -14.28 -38.46 -36.57
C ALA A 13 -12.78 -38.18 -36.77
N ALA A 14 -12.24 -38.50 -37.95
CA ALA A 14 -10.85 -38.18 -38.28
C ALA A 14 -10.59 -36.67 -38.31
N SER A 15 -11.54 -35.87 -38.82
CA SER A 15 -11.47 -34.40 -38.80
C SER A 15 -11.51 -33.81 -37.38
N LEU A 16 -12.29 -34.41 -36.47
CA LEU A 16 -12.35 -34.01 -35.06
C LEU A 16 -11.06 -34.38 -34.29
N LEU A 17 -10.47 -35.52 -34.61
CA LEU A 17 -9.19 -35.97 -34.04
C LEU A 17 -7.99 -35.17 -34.59
N ALA A 18 -8.04 -34.73 -35.84
CA ALA A 18 -7.00 -33.91 -36.45
C ALA A 18 -7.00 -32.46 -35.95
N THR A 19 -8.16 -31.92 -35.53
CA THR A 19 -8.31 -30.54 -35.05
C THR A 19 -8.06 -30.36 -33.54
N SER A 20 -7.91 -31.45 -32.79
CA SER A 20 -7.75 -31.43 -31.32
C SER A 20 -6.30 -31.30 -30.84
N SER A 21 -5.32 -31.21 -31.74
CA SER A 21 -3.89 -31.13 -31.41
C SER A 21 -3.40 -29.72 -31.00
N SER A 22 -4.25 -28.70 -31.02
CA SER A 22 -3.82 -27.30 -30.83
C SER A 22 -3.87 -26.76 -29.38
N PHE A 23 -4.35 -27.53 -28.39
CA PHE A 23 -4.64 -27.00 -27.04
C PHE A 23 -3.64 -27.38 -25.93
N ALA A 24 -2.45 -27.87 -26.26
CA ALA A 24 -1.46 -28.31 -25.24
C ALA A 24 -0.12 -27.55 -25.29
N ALA A 25 -0.05 -26.38 -25.94
CA ALA A 25 1.12 -25.51 -25.88
C ALA A 25 0.94 -24.47 -24.76
N GLY A 26 0.73 -24.93 -23.52
CA GLY A 26 0.76 -24.04 -22.36
C GLY A 26 2.20 -23.60 -22.10
N THR A 27 2.57 -22.38 -22.47
CA THR A 27 3.85 -21.80 -22.09
C THR A 27 3.86 -21.58 -20.58
N SER A 28 4.72 -22.31 -19.88
CA SER A 28 4.95 -22.17 -18.44
C SER A 28 6.35 -21.62 -18.21
N GLY A 29 6.52 -20.77 -17.21
CA GLY A 29 7.80 -20.16 -16.86
C GLY A 29 7.84 -19.83 -15.37
N ILE A 30 9.04 -19.51 -14.88
CA ILE A 30 9.26 -19.14 -13.47
C ILE A 30 9.41 -17.63 -13.36
N ILE A 31 8.58 -17.00 -12.54
CA ILE A 31 8.74 -15.59 -12.19
C ILE A 31 9.63 -15.51 -10.95
N HIS A 32 10.78 -14.86 -11.09
CA HIS A 32 11.67 -14.58 -9.97
C HIS A 32 11.38 -13.18 -9.43
N PHE A 33 10.82 -13.13 -8.23
CA PHE A 33 10.69 -11.89 -7.47
C PHE A 33 11.94 -11.68 -6.62
N SER A 34 12.48 -10.47 -6.65
CA SER A 34 13.56 -10.04 -5.76
C SER A 34 13.17 -8.73 -5.10
N GLY A 35 13.64 -8.53 -3.87
CA GLY A 35 13.33 -7.36 -3.07
C GLY A 35 13.95 -7.49 -1.68
N MET A 36 13.98 -6.38 -0.95
CA MET A 36 14.39 -6.36 0.45
C MET A 36 13.15 -6.31 1.34
N ILE A 37 13.17 -7.04 2.44
CA ILE A 37 12.20 -6.85 3.52
C ILE A 37 12.71 -5.64 4.33
N VAL A 38 12.22 -4.46 3.97
CA VAL A 38 12.52 -3.23 4.70
C VAL A 38 11.49 -3.07 5.81
N GLU A 39 11.95 -2.77 7.01
CA GLU A 39 11.07 -2.50 8.14
C GLU A 39 10.25 -1.23 7.86
N PRO A 40 8.92 -1.25 8.03
CA PRO A 40 8.11 -0.06 7.81
C PRO A 40 8.47 1.03 8.82
N PRO A 41 8.39 2.32 8.43
CA PRO A 41 8.54 3.43 9.37
C PRO A 41 7.45 3.38 10.45
N CYS A 42 7.65 4.13 11.54
CA CYS A 42 6.59 4.31 12.53
C CYS A 42 5.32 4.83 11.85
N SER A 43 4.18 4.29 12.29
CA SER A 43 2.89 4.87 11.97
C SER A 43 2.57 5.98 12.96
N PHE A 44 1.76 6.96 12.55
CA PHE A 44 1.39 8.09 13.39
C PHE A 44 -0.12 8.22 13.39
N ALA A 45 -0.75 7.87 14.50
CA ALA A 45 -2.19 8.00 14.67
C ALA A 45 -2.53 9.41 15.14
N LEU A 46 -3.52 10.03 14.50
CA LEU A 46 -4.11 11.27 15.01
C LEU A 46 -5.26 10.89 15.94
N ASP A 47 -5.16 11.30 17.19
CA ASP A 47 -6.26 11.17 18.15
C ASP A 47 -6.87 12.55 18.36
N THR A 48 -8.15 12.63 18.00
CA THR A 48 -8.98 13.83 18.00
C THR A 48 -10.05 13.77 19.10
N ALA A 49 -9.97 12.79 20.01
CA ALA A 49 -10.92 12.66 21.12
C ALA A 49 -10.92 13.89 22.04
N ASP A 50 -9.77 14.58 22.14
CA ASP A 50 -9.69 15.90 22.77
C ASP A 50 -9.89 16.98 21.69
N LEU A 51 -11.14 17.41 21.51
CA LEU A 51 -11.55 18.42 20.53
C LEU A 51 -10.83 19.78 20.72
N ALA A 52 -10.22 20.04 21.87
CA ALA A 52 -9.51 21.28 22.15
C ALA A 52 -8.05 21.25 21.66
N ARG A 53 -7.41 20.07 21.66
CA ARG A 53 -6.02 19.89 21.20
C ARG A 53 -5.85 18.47 20.68
N GLY A 54 -5.87 18.31 19.36
CA GLY A 54 -5.50 17.04 18.75
C GLY A 54 -4.08 16.64 19.15
N HIS A 55 -3.83 15.34 19.22
CA HIS A 55 -2.50 14.79 19.49
C HIS A 55 -2.12 13.74 18.45
N VAL A 56 -0.86 13.75 18.05
CA VAL A 56 -0.26 12.68 17.25
C VAL A 56 0.36 11.67 18.20
N ARG A 57 0.03 10.40 18.03
CA ARG A 57 0.68 9.31 18.74
C ARG A 57 1.56 8.51 17.77
N PRO A 58 2.90 8.47 17.99
CA PRO A 58 3.75 7.54 17.26
C PRO A 58 3.44 6.10 17.70
N ASP A 59 3.25 5.22 16.74
CA ASP A 59 3.09 3.78 16.90
C ASP A 59 4.18 3.09 16.06
N CYS A 60 5.29 2.82 16.73
CA CYS A 60 6.51 2.29 16.14
C CYS A 60 6.65 0.79 16.45
N PRO A 61 6.98 -0.05 15.45
CA PRO A 61 7.20 -1.49 15.68
C PRO A 61 8.43 -1.77 16.56
N ARG A 62 9.41 -0.85 16.58
CA ARG A 62 10.57 -0.86 17.47
C ARG A 62 10.77 0.49 18.16
N PRO A 63 11.52 0.54 19.27
CA PRO A 63 11.96 1.80 19.87
C PRO A 63 12.60 2.70 18.81
N ALA A 64 12.05 3.90 18.61
CA ALA A 64 12.56 4.89 17.68
C ALA A 64 12.62 6.27 18.34
N THR A 65 13.56 7.09 17.89
CA THR A 65 13.70 8.49 18.29
C THR A 65 13.81 9.33 17.03
N GLY A 66 13.27 10.54 17.08
CA GLY A 66 13.34 11.43 15.96
C GLY A 66 12.72 12.78 16.27
N GLN A 67 12.52 13.57 15.22
CA GLN A 67 11.85 14.85 15.29
C GLN A 67 10.62 14.83 14.40
N ILE A 68 9.59 15.51 14.85
CA ILE A 68 8.39 15.82 14.07
C ILE A 68 8.28 17.33 13.94
N ALA A 69 8.26 17.81 12.69
CA ALA A 69 8.01 19.21 12.37
C ALA A 69 6.56 19.34 11.85
N PHE A 70 5.78 20.16 12.52
CA PHE A 70 4.44 20.55 12.09
C PHE A 70 4.56 21.77 11.18
N VAL A 71 4.20 21.61 9.93
CA VAL A 71 4.31 22.61 8.86
C VAL A 71 2.92 23.07 8.46
N ASP A 72 2.74 24.38 8.34
CA ASP A 72 1.52 24.96 7.78
C ASP A 72 1.48 24.67 6.27
N ALA A 73 0.42 24.01 5.79
CA ALA A 73 0.39 23.56 4.41
C ALA A 73 0.28 24.71 3.39
N ALA A 74 -0.23 25.87 3.79
CA ALA A 74 -0.38 27.03 2.91
C ALA A 74 0.93 27.80 2.76
N SER A 75 1.61 28.09 3.86
CA SER A 75 2.86 28.86 3.89
C SER A 75 4.13 28.02 3.77
N GLN A 76 4.01 26.69 3.92
CA GLN A 76 5.13 25.75 4.01
C GLN A 76 6.14 26.05 5.13
N GLN A 77 5.75 26.87 6.11
CA GLN A 77 6.60 27.20 7.24
C GLN A 77 6.37 26.25 8.41
N ALA A 78 7.46 25.90 9.10
CA ALA A 78 7.39 25.12 10.32
C ALA A 78 6.76 25.95 11.44
N ILE A 79 5.63 25.49 11.95
CA ILE A 79 4.90 26.08 13.09
C ILE A 79 5.55 25.65 14.40
N LYS A 80 5.91 24.36 14.50
CA LYS A 80 6.50 23.76 15.70
C LYS A 80 7.28 22.52 15.34
N THR A 81 8.46 22.37 15.94
CA THR A 81 9.23 21.12 15.88
C THR A 81 9.33 20.53 17.28
N THR A 82 9.22 19.22 17.40
CA THR A 82 9.32 18.52 18.70
C THR A 82 10.00 17.18 18.51
N THR A 83 10.80 16.77 19.50
CA THR A 83 11.43 15.45 19.53
C THR A 83 10.45 14.43 20.05
N PHE A 84 10.38 13.25 19.42
CA PHE A 84 9.66 12.10 19.93
C PHE A 84 10.63 10.98 20.27
N THR A 85 10.26 10.19 21.26
CA THR A 85 10.98 9.01 21.72
C THR A 85 10.00 7.85 21.81
N GLN A 86 10.48 6.64 22.11
CA GLN A 86 9.62 5.51 22.42
C GLN A 86 8.60 5.79 23.54
N ALA A 87 8.95 6.66 24.50
CA ALA A 87 8.07 7.01 25.61
C ALA A 87 7.03 8.09 25.25
N SER A 88 7.10 8.69 24.06
CA SER A 88 6.19 9.74 23.62
C SER A 88 4.81 9.16 23.35
N ARG A 89 3.92 9.22 24.34
CA ARG A 89 2.54 8.73 24.23
C ARG A 89 1.61 9.71 23.51
N ALA A 90 1.94 11.00 23.50
CA ALA A 90 1.17 12.03 22.82
C ALA A 90 2.08 13.21 22.45
N ILE A 91 2.03 13.61 21.18
CA ILE A 91 2.68 14.81 20.67
C ILE A 91 1.56 15.80 20.35
N VAL A 92 1.46 16.84 21.17
CA VAL A 92 0.38 17.83 21.07
C VAL A 92 0.52 18.64 19.77
N LEU A 93 -0.54 18.68 18.96
CA LEU A 93 -0.57 19.54 17.78
C LEU A 93 -0.44 21.02 18.20
N PRO A 94 0.33 21.83 17.46
CA PRO A 94 0.40 23.26 17.74
C PRO A 94 -0.94 23.93 17.46
N ASN A 95 -1.32 24.88 18.34
CA ASN A 95 -2.47 25.74 18.10
C ASN A 95 -2.15 26.73 16.95
N ARG A 96 -3.10 26.94 16.05
CA ARG A 96 -3.01 27.94 14.96
C ARG A 96 -4.17 28.94 15.08
N PRO A 97 -4.01 30.00 15.90
CA PRO A 97 -5.06 30.99 16.06
C PRO A 97 -5.46 31.59 14.70
N GLY A 98 -6.75 31.51 14.36
CA GLY A 98 -7.30 32.00 13.10
C GLY A 98 -7.26 31.01 11.92
N ASN A 99 -6.63 29.83 12.07
CA ASN A 99 -6.51 28.85 10.99
C ASN A 99 -6.63 27.39 11.47
N ASN A 100 -7.55 27.15 12.42
CA ASN A 100 -7.70 25.85 13.08
C ASN A 100 -8.12 24.70 12.13
N GLN A 101 -8.70 25.02 10.95
CA GLN A 101 -9.15 24.04 9.98
C GLN A 101 -8.22 23.87 8.77
N ALA A 102 -7.17 24.68 8.63
CA ALA A 102 -6.26 24.50 7.51
C ALA A 102 -5.52 23.16 7.59
N PRO A 103 -5.17 22.55 6.45
CA PRO A 103 -4.30 21.39 6.44
C PRO A 103 -2.96 21.68 7.12
N MET A 104 -2.41 20.66 7.76
CA MET A 104 -1.09 20.67 8.39
C MET A 104 -0.31 19.46 7.90
N ILE A 105 0.98 19.63 7.66
CA ILE A 105 1.88 18.55 7.26
C ILE A 105 2.75 18.21 8.46
N ALA A 106 2.83 16.93 8.81
CA ALA A 106 3.80 16.42 9.77
C ALA A 106 4.98 15.81 9.02
N VAL A 107 6.15 16.43 9.15
CA VAL A 107 7.40 15.89 8.59
C VAL A 107 8.16 15.17 9.70
N VAL A 108 8.46 13.91 9.48
CA VAL A 108 9.14 13.04 10.46
C VAL A 108 10.57 12.77 10.00
N THR A 109 11.52 13.02 10.89
CA THR A 109 12.95 12.75 10.67
C THR A 109 13.46 11.82 11.77
N TYR A 110 13.87 10.62 11.38
CA TYR A 110 14.45 9.63 12.29
C TYR A 110 15.92 9.96 12.61
N GLN A 111 16.35 9.60 13.81
CA GLN A 111 17.74 9.68 14.27
C GLN A 111 18.35 8.29 14.45
#